data_AF-A0A5N5JEF6-F1
#
_entry.id   AF-A0A5N5JEF6-F1
#
_cell.length_a   1.000
_cell.length_b   1.000
_cell.length_c   1.000
_cell.angle_alpha   90.00
_cell.angle_beta   90.00
_cell.angle_gamma   90.00
#
_symmetry.space_group_name_H-M   'P 1'
#
loop_
_entity.id
_entity.type
_entity.pdbx_description
1 polymer ?
#
loop_
_entity_poly.entity_id
_entity_poly.type
_entity_poly.pdbx_seq_one_letter_code
_entity_poly.pdbx_strand_id
1 'polypeptide(L)'
;MEGFQIFSCLKGSLGHQFLLFIVWSSSFQVAVALQTPLEPNHVSSTSELGTPPISGLFGPIEISPSVLPRYPYPGENLAPMYPTFPTTYEPNLTGKCPVNFTAMSNVIDRTASDCSQPLAALVGNVICCPQLGSLLHIFQGYFSGNSDKLVLQNAVADDCFSDIISILASRGANITIPTLCSVKSLNLTGGLCPVKDVVNFEKIVNTSKLLEACCTVDPLKECCRPICQSAIMEAALEISGTQLTINDYKDSVTVPNHNDPLHDGMM
;
A
#
# COMPACT_ATOMS: atom_id res chain seq x y z
N MET A 1 -6.04 73.59 2.41
CA MET A 1 -5.12 72.91 1.49
C MET A 1 -4.46 71.79 2.29
N GLU A 2 -5.16 70.67 2.44
CA GLU A 2 -4.71 69.43 3.08
C GLU A 2 -5.53 68.26 2.52
N GLY A 3 -4.90 67.11 2.31
CA GLY A 3 -5.56 65.89 1.83
C GLY A 3 -4.62 64.93 1.11
N PHE A 4 -3.63 64.40 1.83
CA PHE A 4 -2.73 63.34 1.38
C PHE A 4 -3.40 61.97 1.54
N GLN A 5 -2.95 60.99 0.74
CA GLN A 5 -3.22 59.54 0.78
C GLN A 5 -4.59 59.06 0.29
N ILE A 6 -4.59 58.34 -0.84
CA ILE A 6 -5.19 57.00 -1.10
C ILE A 6 -4.98 56.74 -2.60
N PHE A 7 -3.76 56.38 -3.01
CA PHE A 7 -3.51 55.90 -4.38
C PHE A 7 -2.37 54.88 -4.38
N SER A 8 -2.58 53.76 -3.69
CA SER A 8 -1.68 52.60 -3.82
C SER A 8 -2.38 51.24 -3.58
N CYS A 9 -3.71 51.17 -3.61
CA CYS A 9 -4.43 49.91 -3.40
C CYS A 9 -5.42 49.59 -4.54
N LEU A 10 -4.93 49.50 -5.79
CA LEU A 10 -5.79 49.07 -6.90
C LEU A 10 -5.11 48.12 -7.90
N LYS A 11 -4.01 47.46 -7.51
CA LYS A 11 -3.28 46.50 -8.38
C LYS A 11 -3.19 45.07 -7.84
N GLY A 12 -3.82 44.79 -6.69
CA GLY A 12 -3.90 43.44 -6.10
C GLY A 12 -5.27 42.74 -6.28
N SER A 13 -6.34 43.50 -6.54
CA SER A 13 -7.71 42.96 -6.54
C SER A 13 -8.05 42.15 -7.80
N LEU A 14 -7.61 42.61 -8.98
CA LEU A 14 -7.97 41.97 -10.25
C LEU A 14 -7.32 40.58 -10.43
N GLY A 15 -6.08 40.42 -9.96
CA GLY A 15 -5.35 39.15 -10.05
C GLY A 15 -5.90 38.08 -9.11
N HIS A 16 -6.32 38.47 -7.90
CA HIS A 16 -6.96 37.54 -6.96
C HIS A 16 -8.32 37.07 -7.49
N GLN A 17 -9.10 37.97 -8.10
CA GLN A 17 -10.37 37.64 -8.72
C GLN A 17 -10.21 36.68 -9.91
N PHE A 18 -9.15 36.84 -10.71
CA PHE A 18 -8.80 35.91 -11.79
C PHE A 18 -8.41 34.52 -11.27
N LEU A 19 -7.62 34.45 -10.20
CA LEU A 19 -7.23 33.16 -9.60
C LEU A 19 -8.44 32.41 -9.02
N LEU A 20 -9.35 33.11 -8.35
CA LEU A 20 -10.61 32.52 -7.87
C LEU A 20 -11.48 32.02 -9.04
N PHE A 21 -11.49 32.73 -10.16
CA PHE A 21 -12.22 32.31 -11.36
C PHE A 21 -11.60 31.07 -12.03
N ILE A 22 -10.28 30.93 -12.02
CA ILE A 22 -9.57 29.73 -12.52
C ILE A 22 -9.87 28.52 -11.62
N VAL A 23 -9.78 28.67 -10.30
CA VAL A 23 -10.10 27.58 -9.35
C VAL A 23 -11.56 27.15 -9.47
N TRP A 24 -12.48 28.11 -9.60
CA TRP A 24 -13.91 27.82 -9.81
C TRP A 24 -14.15 27.11 -11.16
N SER A 25 -13.60 27.62 -12.26
CA SER A 25 -13.77 26.99 -13.58
C SER A 25 -13.15 25.58 -13.67
N SER A 26 -12.03 25.32 -12.99
CA SER A 26 -11.48 23.96 -12.89
C SER A 26 -12.37 23.01 -12.08
N SER A 27 -13.09 23.51 -11.07
CA SER A 27 -14.05 22.70 -10.30
C SER A 27 -15.29 22.33 -11.14
N PHE A 28 -15.70 23.19 -12.07
CA PHE A 28 -16.77 22.87 -13.03
C PHE A 28 -16.36 21.81 -14.06
N GLN A 29 -15.12 21.81 -14.55
CA GLN A 29 -14.63 20.77 -15.47
C GLN A 29 -14.60 19.39 -14.79
N VAL A 30 -14.26 19.32 -13.50
CA VAL A 30 -14.31 18.08 -12.70
C VAL A 30 -15.76 17.62 -12.48
N ALA A 31 -16.71 18.54 -12.30
CA ALA A 31 -18.14 18.20 -12.18
C ALA A 31 -18.76 17.71 -13.49
N VAL A 32 -18.36 18.28 -14.64
CA VAL A 32 -18.83 17.87 -15.98
C VAL A 32 -18.24 16.53 -16.41
N ALA A 33 -17.00 16.22 -16.03
CA ALA A 33 -16.41 14.89 -16.26
C ALA A 33 -17.05 13.77 -15.40
N LEU A 34 -17.65 14.13 -14.26
CA LEU A 34 -18.43 13.19 -13.43
C LEU A 34 -19.91 13.07 -13.87
N GLN A 35 -20.39 14.01 -14.70
CA GLN A 35 -21.76 14.10 -15.19
C GLN A 35 -21.88 13.77 -16.68
N THR A 36 -21.04 12.90 -17.24
CA THR A 36 -21.46 12.17 -18.44
C THR A 36 -22.69 11.35 -18.07
N PRO A 37 -23.90 11.67 -18.57
CA PRO A 37 -25.08 10.89 -18.27
C PRO A 37 -24.89 9.54 -18.97
N LEU A 38 -24.99 8.45 -18.22
CA LEU A 38 -25.40 7.19 -18.83
C LEU A 38 -26.76 7.46 -19.48
N GLU A 39 -26.82 7.33 -20.80
CA GLU A 39 -28.05 7.38 -21.57
C GLU A 39 -29.07 6.41 -20.94
N PRO A 40 -30.23 6.89 -20.46
CA PRO A 40 -31.26 6.02 -19.93
C PRO A 40 -31.89 5.28 -21.11
N ASN A 41 -31.40 4.08 -21.40
CA ASN A 41 -32.19 3.14 -22.17
C ASN A 41 -33.49 2.89 -21.39
N HIS A 42 -34.63 3.23 -21.99
CA HIS A 42 -35.95 2.94 -21.47
C HIS A 42 -36.10 1.42 -21.28
N VAL A 43 -35.77 0.93 -20.08
CA VAL A 43 -36.22 -0.38 -19.61
C VAL A 43 -37.47 -0.12 -18.78
N SER A 44 -38.62 -0.48 -19.33
CA SER A 44 -39.88 -0.51 -18.59
C SER A 44 -39.73 -1.48 -17.41
N SER A 45 -39.60 -0.95 -16.20
CA SER A 45 -39.59 -1.70 -14.95
C SER A 45 -41.03 -2.03 -14.53
N THR A 46 -41.62 -3.04 -15.17
CA THR A 46 -42.72 -3.78 -14.53
C THR A 46 -42.07 -4.78 -13.57
N SER A 47 -41.87 -4.35 -12.33
CA SER A 47 -41.48 -5.24 -11.24
C SER A 47 -42.70 -6.06 -10.85
N GLU A 48 -42.92 -7.21 -11.50
CA GLU A 48 -43.83 -8.21 -10.97
C GLU A 48 -43.10 -8.97 -9.86
N LEU A 49 -43.47 -8.66 -8.62
CA LEU A 49 -43.07 -9.39 -7.43
C LEU A 49 -43.65 -10.81 -7.52
N GLY A 50 -42.82 -11.78 -7.94
CA GLY A 50 -43.20 -13.19 -7.95
C GLY A 50 -43.57 -13.68 -6.55
N THR A 51 -44.80 -14.17 -6.40
CA THR A 51 -45.25 -14.81 -5.16
C THR A 51 -44.57 -16.16 -4.99
N PRO A 52 -44.14 -16.54 -3.77
CA PRO A 52 -43.49 -17.83 -3.54
C PRO A 52 -44.52 -18.96 -3.70
N PRO A 53 -44.17 -20.10 -4.33
CA PRO A 53 -45.11 -21.19 -4.53
C PRO A 53 -45.39 -21.91 -3.19
N ILE A 54 -46.67 -22.15 -2.95
CA ILE A 54 -47.18 -23.00 -1.86
C ILE A 54 -46.85 -24.46 -2.21
N SER A 55 -46.29 -25.21 -1.26
CA SER A 55 -45.94 -26.62 -1.38
C SER A 55 -47.00 -27.45 -2.11
N GLY A 56 -46.65 -27.94 -3.31
CA GLY A 56 -47.47 -28.85 -4.11
C GLY A 56 -46.65 -29.52 -5.20
N LEU A 57 -46.62 -30.85 -5.16
CA LEU A 57 -46.12 -31.85 -6.11
C LEU A 57 -45.54 -31.32 -7.45
N PHE A 58 -44.21 -31.48 -7.63
CA PHE A 58 -43.49 -31.11 -8.84
C PHE A 58 -43.92 -31.98 -10.04
N GLY A 59 -44.61 -31.38 -11.02
CA GLY A 59 -44.64 -31.88 -12.39
C GLY A 59 -43.36 -31.53 -13.14
N PRO A 60 -43.09 -32.14 -14.31
CA PRO A 60 -41.93 -31.79 -15.12
C PRO A 60 -41.96 -30.29 -15.47
N ILE A 61 -40.84 -29.60 -15.29
CA ILE A 61 -40.68 -28.22 -15.74
C ILE A 61 -40.64 -28.28 -17.27
N GLU A 62 -41.72 -27.86 -17.93
CA GLU A 62 -41.76 -27.61 -19.37
C GLU A 62 -40.91 -26.36 -19.66
N ILE A 63 -39.62 -26.56 -19.92
CA ILE A 63 -38.72 -25.49 -20.37
C ILE A 63 -39.04 -25.24 -21.84
N SER A 64 -39.82 -24.19 -22.12
CA SER A 64 -40.06 -23.69 -23.48
C SER A 64 -38.71 -23.49 -24.19
N PRO A 65 -38.55 -23.89 -25.46
CA PRO A 65 -37.24 -23.96 -26.11
C PRO A 65 -36.58 -22.59 -26.04
N SER A 66 -35.35 -22.60 -25.54
CA SER A 66 -34.52 -21.45 -25.23
C SER A 66 -34.61 -20.41 -26.33
N VAL A 67 -35.25 -19.27 -26.04
CA VAL A 67 -35.06 -18.05 -26.80
C VAL A 67 -33.59 -17.71 -26.66
N LEU A 68 -32.78 -18.10 -27.65
CA LEU A 68 -31.43 -17.60 -27.82
C LEU A 68 -31.54 -16.07 -27.83
N PRO A 69 -30.99 -15.35 -26.84
CA PRO A 69 -31.03 -13.90 -26.87
C PRO A 69 -30.36 -13.47 -28.16
N ARG A 70 -31.12 -12.84 -29.05
CA ARG A 70 -30.54 -12.29 -30.28
C ARG A 70 -29.57 -11.19 -29.86
N TYR A 71 -28.30 -11.37 -30.21
CA TYR A 71 -27.29 -10.34 -30.02
C TYR A 71 -27.77 -9.08 -30.76
N PRO A 72 -28.01 -7.95 -30.06
CA PRO A 72 -28.65 -6.77 -30.64
C PRO A 72 -27.80 -6.08 -31.71
N TYR A 73 -26.51 -6.45 -31.85
CA TYR A 73 -25.58 -5.86 -32.80
C TYR A 73 -24.97 -6.90 -33.76
N PRO A 74 -25.73 -7.44 -34.72
CA PRO A 74 -25.20 -8.37 -35.70
C PRO A 74 -24.10 -7.69 -36.54
N GLY A 75 -22.83 -8.03 -36.27
CA GLY A 75 -21.67 -7.48 -36.97
C GLY A 75 -20.54 -7.02 -36.05
N GLU A 76 -20.78 -6.84 -34.76
CA GLU A 76 -19.71 -6.62 -33.79
C GLU A 76 -19.05 -7.95 -33.40
N ASN A 77 -17.72 -7.94 -33.30
CA ASN A 77 -16.99 -9.06 -32.72
C ASN A 77 -17.48 -9.24 -31.29
N LEU A 78 -17.99 -10.44 -30.98
CA LEU A 78 -18.33 -10.82 -29.63
C LEU A 78 -17.10 -10.57 -28.74
N ALA A 79 -17.30 -9.81 -27.66
CA ALA A 79 -16.26 -9.71 -26.64
C ALA A 79 -15.84 -11.13 -26.24
N PRO A 80 -14.54 -11.41 -26.10
CA PRO A 80 -14.08 -12.74 -25.76
C PRO A 80 -14.77 -13.20 -24.46
N MET A 81 -15.21 -14.45 -24.41
CA MET A 81 -15.86 -15.05 -23.23
C MET A 81 -14.99 -14.96 -21.96
N TYR A 82 -13.68 -14.78 -22.13
CA TYR A 82 -12.70 -14.66 -21.06
C TYR A 82 -11.93 -13.34 -21.20
N PRO A 83 -11.53 -12.73 -20.07
CA PRO A 83 -10.69 -11.54 -20.10
C PRO A 83 -9.35 -11.85 -20.77
N THR A 84 -8.87 -10.91 -21.58
CA THR A 84 -7.53 -10.97 -22.16
C THR A 84 -6.51 -10.65 -21.07
N PHE A 85 -5.60 -11.58 -20.81
CA PHE A 85 -4.48 -11.35 -19.90
C PHE A 85 -3.31 -10.70 -20.66
N PRO A 86 -2.56 -9.77 -20.03
CA PRO A 86 -1.38 -9.18 -20.67
C PRO A 86 -0.35 -10.27 -20.99
N THR A 87 0.34 -10.13 -22.12
CA THR A 87 1.43 -11.02 -22.50
C THR A 87 2.64 -10.82 -21.60
N THR A 88 3.32 -11.91 -21.27
CA THR A 88 4.59 -11.82 -20.53
C THR A 88 5.71 -11.29 -21.41
N TYR A 89 6.66 -10.58 -20.80
CA TYR A 89 7.82 -10.02 -21.49
C TYR A 89 9.05 -9.99 -20.57
N GLU A 90 10.21 -9.61 -21.09
CA GLU A 90 11.43 -9.46 -20.29
C GLU A 90 11.49 -8.06 -19.65
N PRO A 91 11.51 -7.94 -18.31
CA PRO A 91 11.49 -6.65 -17.63
C PRO A 91 12.81 -5.90 -17.80
N ASN A 92 12.72 -4.58 -17.95
CA ASN A 92 13.90 -3.71 -17.88
C ASN A 92 14.21 -3.37 -16.41
N LEU A 93 15.27 -3.96 -15.86
CA LEU A 93 15.66 -3.79 -14.47
C LEU A 93 16.73 -2.70 -14.31
N THR A 94 16.73 -2.02 -13.18
CA THR A 94 17.77 -1.07 -12.79
C THR A 94 19.11 -1.78 -12.55
N GLY A 95 19.07 -3.04 -12.11
CA GLY A 95 20.25 -3.87 -11.83
C GLY A 95 21.01 -3.48 -10.56
N LYS A 96 20.47 -2.54 -9.77
CA LYS A 96 21.10 -2.04 -8.53
C LYS A 96 20.55 -2.71 -7.27
N CYS A 97 19.44 -3.44 -7.40
CA CYS A 97 18.90 -4.22 -6.30
C CYS A 97 19.77 -5.46 -6.03
N PRO A 98 20.38 -5.61 -4.85
CA PRO A 98 21.32 -6.70 -4.55
C PRO A 98 20.58 -8.00 -4.18
N VAL A 99 19.55 -8.37 -4.94
CA VAL A 99 18.69 -9.52 -4.65
C VAL A 99 18.47 -10.37 -5.89
N ASN A 100 18.56 -11.69 -5.71
CA ASN A 100 18.23 -12.65 -6.76
C ASN A 100 16.73 -12.94 -6.77
N PHE A 101 16.00 -12.31 -7.69
CA PHE A 101 14.55 -12.49 -7.83
C PHE A 101 14.14 -13.92 -8.25
N THR A 102 15.03 -14.71 -8.83
CA THR A 102 14.74 -16.11 -9.19
C THR A 102 14.43 -16.95 -7.95
N ALA A 103 15.07 -16.66 -6.81
CA ALA A 103 14.84 -17.35 -5.55
C ALA A 103 13.42 -17.14 -5.00
N MET A 104 12.74 -16.06 -5.40
CA MET A 104 11.37 -15.72 -4.99
C MET A 104 10.38 -15.81 -6.16
N SER A 105 10.77 -16.45 -7.27
CA SER A 105 9.97 -16.51 -8.51
C SER A 105 8.54 -16.99 -8.29
N ASN A 106 8.34 -18.05 -7.50
CA ASN A 106 6.99 -18.59 -7.19
C ASN A 106 6.10 -17.54 -6.50
N VAL A 107 6.63 -16.83 -5.50
CA VAL A 107 5.87 -15.78 -4.79
C VAL A 107 5.54 -14.64 -5.75
N ILE A 108 6.50 -14.21 -6.55
CA ILE A 108 6.33 -13.17 -7.56
C ILE A 108 5.27 -13.56 -8.61
N ASP A 109 5.30 -14.79 -9.12
CA ASP A 109 4.32 -15.31 -10.07
C ASP A 109 2.91 -15.30 -9.49
N ARG A 110 2.78 -15.73 -8.24
CA ARG A 110 1.51 -15.73 -7.54
C ARG A 110 0.97 -14.32 -7.32
N THR A 111 1.82 -13.40 -6.85
CA THR A 111 1.45 -11.98 -6.71
C THR A 111 1.07 -11.37 -8.06
N ALA A 112 1.77 -11.69 -9.16
CA ALA A 112 1.44 -11.18 -10.48
C ALA A 112 0.07 -11.67 -10.97
N SER A 113 -0.24 -12.95 -10.75
CA SER A 113 -1.55 -13.54 -11.05
C SER A 113 -2.67 -12.90 -10.21
N ASP A 114 -2.46 -12.80 -8.90
CA ASP A 114 -3.42 -12.25 -7.93
C ASP A 114 -3.65 -10.73 -8.13
N CYS A 115 -2.67 -10.05 -8.73
CA CYS A 115 -2.73 -8.64 -9.12
C CYS A 115 -2.85 -8.42 -10.63
N SER A 116 -3.34 -9.41 -11.38
CA SER A 116 -3.49 -9.29 -12.83
C SER A 116 -4.39 -8.12 -13.23
N GLN A 117 -4.08 -7.44 -14.34
CA GLN A 117 -4.85 -6.28 -14.82
C GLN A 117 -6.39 -6.41 -14.80
N PRO A 118 -7.00 -7.49 -15.30
CA PRO A 118 -8.46 -7.59 -15.35
C PRO A 118 -9.12 -7.70 -13.97
N LEU A 119 -8.36 -8.10 -12.94
CA LEU A 119 -8.89 -8.44 -11.63
C LEU A 119 -8.46 -7.46 -10.52
N ALA A 120 -7.28 -6.85 -10.66
CA ALA A 120 -6.66 -6.02 -9.62
C ALA A 120 -7.58 -4.90 -9.11
N ALA A 121 -8.30 -4.20 -9.98
CA ALA A 121 -9.20 -3.13 -9.55
C ALA A 121 -10.42 -3.64 -8.76
N LEU A 122 -10.87 -4.88 -9.03
CA LEU A 122 -12.05 -5.46 -8.39
C LEU A 122 -11.71 -6.11 -7.04
N VAL A 123 -10.60 -6.85 -6.96
CA VAL A 123 -10.19 -7.59 -5.76
C VAL A 123 -8.99 -6.96 -5.04
N GLY A 124 -8.63 -5.73 -5.41
CA GLY A 124 -7.44 -5.03 -4.95
C GLY A 124 -7.22 -5.16 -3.45
N ASN A 125 -8.23 -4.74 -2.68
CA ASN A 125 -8.14 -4.68 -1.22
C ASN A 125 -8.10 -6.05 -0.51
N VAL A 126 -8.58 -7.12 -1.16
CA VAL A 126 -8.79 -8.42 -0.51
C VAL A 126 -7.81 -9.49 -0.96
N ILE A 127 -7.30 -9.40 -2.18
CA ILE A 127 -6.40 -10.40 -2.77
C ILE A 127 -5.09 -9.73 -3.16
N CYS A 128 -5.12 -8.79 -4.11
CA CYS A 128 -3.89 -8.24 -4.68
C CYS A 128 -3.00 -7.52 -3.65
N CYS A 129 -3.55 -6.55 -2.91
CA CYS A 129 -2.75 -5.73 -2.00
C CYS A 129 -2.19 -6.53 -0.80
N PRO A 130 -2.94 -7.45 -0.18
CA PRO A 130 -2.35 -8.39 0.79
C PRO A 130 -1.22 -9.24 0.21
N GLN A 131 -1.36 -9.71 -1.04
CA GLN A 131 -0.32 -10.51 -1.71
C GLN A 131 0.92 -9.68 -2.02
N LEU A 132 0.75 -8.43 -2.49
CA LEU A 132 1.86 -7.51 -2.69
C LEU A 132 2.57 -7.20 -1.37
N GLY A 133 1.83 -6.90 -0.31
CA GLY A 133 2.41 -6.64 1.02
C GLY A 133 3.21 -7.84 1.53
N SER A 134 2.66 -9.05 1.36
CA SER A 134 3.34 -10.29 1.72
C SER A 134 4.63 -10.50 0.91
N LEU A 135 4.60 -10.24 -0.41
CA LEU A 135 5.78 -10.30 -1.26
C LEU A 135 6.87 -9.33 -0.76
N LEU A 136 6.52 -8.10 -0.41
CA LEU A 136 7.48 -7.12 0.09
C LEU A 136 8.10 -7.52 1.44
N HIS A 137 7.31 -8.11 2.34
CA HIS A 137 7.83 -8.64 3.60
C HIS A 137 8.74 -9.86 3.40
N ILE A 138 8.37 -10.79 2.51
CA ILE A 138 9.22 -11.92 2.14
C ILE A 138 10.53 -11.41 1.52
N PHE A 139 10.44 -10.41 0.65
CA PHE A 139 11.60 -9.76 0.05
C PHE A 139 12.53 -9.16 1.11
N GLN A 140 11.99 -8.43 2.09
CA GLN A 140 12.77 -7.89 3.21
C GLN A 140 13.43 -8.99 4.03
N GLY A 141 12.70 -10.06 4.34
CA GLY A 141 13.23 -11.22 5.05
C GLY A 141 14.39 -11.89 4.29
N TYR A 142 14.22 -12.09 2.98
CA TYR A 142 15.25 -12.66 2.11
C TYR A 142 16.50 -11.78 2.03
N PHE A 143 16.32 -10.47 1.85
CA PHE A 143 17.42 -9.50 1.87
C PHE A 143 18.17 -9.54 3.20
N SER A 144 17.44 -9.49 4.31
CA SER A 144 18.00 -9.49 5.66
C SER A 144 18.85 -10.73 5.96
N GLY A 145 18.38 -11.91 5.57
CA GLY A 145 19.11 -13.16 5.74
C GLY A 145 20.45 -13.22 5.00
N ASN A 146 20.65 -12.39 3.97
CA ASN A 146 21.86 -12.39 3.16
C ASN A 146 22.80 -11.21 3.44
N SER A 147 22.33 -10.15 4.11
CA SER A 147 23.09 -8.90 4.26
C SER A 147 23.29 -8.41 5.69
N ASP A 148 22.82 -9.14 6.70
CA ASP A 148 22.81 -8.74 8.13
C ASP A 148 22.10 -7.38 8.41
N LYS A 149 21.33 -6.89 7.43
CA LYS A 149 20.58 -5.63 7.48
C LYS A 149 19.10 -5.94 7.47
N LEU A 150 18.39 -5.47 8.49
CA LEU A 150 16.95 -5.72 8.62
C LEU A 150 16.11 -4.89 7.65
N VAL A 151 16.69 -3.84 7.05
CA VAL A 151 15.98 -2.85 6.25
C VAL A 151 16.85 -2.34 5.10
N LEU A 152 16.22 -1.90 4.00
CA LEU A 152 16.92 -1.28 2.88
C LEU A 152 17.21 0.20 3.14
N GLN A 153 18.33 0.69 2.62
CA GLN A 153 18.61 2.13 2.53
C GLN A 153 17.75 2.75 1.42
N ASN A 154 17.37 4.03 1.55
CA ASN A 154 16.41 4.69 0.65
C ASN A 154 16.71 4.49 -0.84
N ALA A 155 17.95 4.76 -1.29
CA ALA A 155 18.31 4.61 -2.70
C ALA A 155 18.17 3.15 -3.20
N VAL A 156 18.63 2.19 -2.39
CA VAL A 156 18.51 0.75 -2.71
C VAL A 156 17.05 0.31 -2.68
N ALA A 157 16.25 0.86 -1.76
CA ALA A 157 14.82 0.59 -1.67
C ALA A 157 14.06 1.09 -2.91
N ASP A 158 14.42 2.26 -3.44
CA ASP A 158 13.82 2.79 -4.66
C ASP A 158 14.14 1.91 -5.88
N ASP A 159 15.41 1.53 -6.04
CA ASP A 159 15.86 0.64 -7.12
C ASP A 159 15.19 -0.74 -7.01
N CYS A 160 15.19 -1.36 -5.82
CA CYS A 160 14.55 -2.64 -5.58
C CYS A 160 13.03 -2.61 -5.78
N PHE A 161 12.37 -1.54 -5.32
CA PHE A 161 10.93 -1.38 -5.52
C PHE A 161 10.60 -1.27 -7.01
N SER A 162 11.37 -0.47 -7.76
CA SER A 162 11.23 -0.34 -9.21
C SER A 162 11.41 -1.68 -9.93
N ASP A 163 12.43 -2.46 -9.55
CA ASP A 163 12.69 -3.78 -10.13
C ASP A 163 11.54 -4.75 -9.83
N ILE A 164 11.05 -4.81 -8.59
CA ILE A 164 9.91 -5.67 -8.20
C ILE A 164 8.67 -5.35 -9.03
N ILE A 165 8.30 -4.08 -9.14
CA ILE A 165 7.11 -3.67 -9.90
C ILE A 165 7.28 -3.96 -11.39
N SER A 166 8.48 -3.75 -11.94
CA SER A 166 8.77 -4.08 -13.34
C SER A 166 8.65 -5.57 -13.61
N ILE A 167 9.14 -6.42 -12.71
CA ILE A 167 9.00 -7.88 -12.81
C ILE A 167 7.52 -8.29 -12.73
N LEU A 168 6.75 -7.74 -11.79
CA LEU A 168 5.32 -8.03 -11.68
C LEU A 168 4.57 -7.64 -12.97
N ALA A 169 4.82 -6.44 -13.48
CA ALA A 169 4.22 -5.97 -14.73
C ALA A 169 4.60 -6.88 -15.91
N SER A 170 5.84 -7.35 -15.98
CA SER A 170 6.31 -8.30 -17.00
C SER A 170 5.64 -9.67 -16.94
N ARG A 171 4.98 -9.98 -15.82
CA ARG A 171 4.23 -11.22 -15.58
C ARG A 171 2.70 -11.01 -15.64
N GLY A 172 2.25 -9.88 -16.18
CA GLY A 172 0.83 -9.60 -16.41
C GLY A 172 0.10 -8.93 -15.25
N ALA A 173 0.84 -8.50 -14.22
CA ALA A 173 0.28 -7.70 -13.13
C ALA A 173 -0.06 -6.28 -13.61
N ASN A 174 -0.99 -5.60 -12.91
CA ASN A 174 -1.35 -4.23 -13.23
C ASN A 174 -0.24 -3.23 -12.91
N ILE A 175 0.15 -2.40 -13.88
CA ILE A 175 1.19 -1.37 -13.70
C ILE A 175 0.85 -0.34 -12.62
N THR A 176 -0.44 -0.15 -12.31
CA THR A 176 -0.91 0.81 -11.29
C THR A 176 -1.02 0.20 -9.90
N ILE A 177 -0.58 -1.06 -9.69
CA ILE A 177 -0.58 -1.74 -8.38
C ILE A 177 -0.02 -0.88 -7.23
N PRO A 178 1.13 -0.19 -7.37
CA PRO A 178 1.66 0.64 -6.30
C PRO A 178 0.67 1.70 -5.81
N THR A 179 -0.03 2.34 -6.75
CA THR A 179 -1.06 3.35 -6.46
C THR A 179 -2.32 2.69 -5.90
N LEU A 180 -2.78 1.59 -6.51
CA LEU A 180 -3.95 0.83 -6.08
C LEU A 180 -3.82 0.36 -4.63
N CYS A 181 -2.64 -0.15 -4.26
CA CYS A 181 -2.37 -0.69 -2.94
C CYS A 181 -1.77 0.33 -1.96
N SER A 182 -1.57 1.58 -2.39
CA SER A 182 -0.93 2.64 -1.59
C SER A 182 0.43 2.22 -1.02
N VAL A 183 1.21 1.47 -1.81
CA VAL A 183 2.53 0.95 -1.42
C VAL A 183 3.62 1.76 -2.09
N LYS A 184 4.68 2.08 -1.33
CA LYS A 184 5.84 2.86 -1.79
C LYS A 184 7.15 2.15 -1.44
N SER A 185 8.25 2.60 -2.03
CA SER A 185 9.61 2.14 -1.68
C SER A 185 9.95 2.33 -0.19
N LEU A 186 9.38 3.34 0.46
CA LEU A 186 9.50 3.55 1.91
C LEU A 186 8.97 2.37 2.75
N ASN A 187 8.10 1.52 2.19
CA ASN A 187 7.66 0.31 2.89
C ASN A 187 8.77 -0.75 2.96
N LEU A 188 9.76 -0.68 2.05
CA LEU A 188 10.96 -1.51 2.09
C LEU A 188 12.02 -0.97 3.05
N THR A 189 11.90 0.31 3.44
CA THR A 189 12.77 0.92 4.45
C THR A 189 12.19 0.70 5.84
N GLY A 190 13.06 0.71 6.85
CA GLY A 190 12.69 0.45 8.24
C GLY A 190 11.76 1.49 8.87
N GLY A 191 11.33 2.50 8.11
CA GLY A 191 10.57 3.64 8.61
C GLY A 191 11.23 4.25 9.85
N LEU A 192 10.45 4.32 10.92
CA LEU A 192 10.86 4.86 12.23
C LEU A 192 11.46 3.81 13.16
N CYS A 193 11.57 2.54 12.74
CA CYS A 193 12.08 1.47 13.58
C CYS A 193 13.54 1.78 14.02
N PRO A 194 13.85 1.74 15.33
CA PRO A 194 15.19 2.03 15.85
C PRO A 194 16.26 1.07 15.33
N VAL A 195 15.85 -0.16 15.01
CA VAL A 195 16.78 -1.26 14.73
C VAL A 195 16.82 -1.54 13.25
N LYS A 196 18.02 -1.40 12.67
CA LYS A 196 18.24 -1.48 11.22
C LYS A 196 19.18 -2.62 10.80
N ASP A 197 19.88 -3.22 11.75
CA ASP A 197 20.84 -4.29 11.53
C ASP A 197 20.79 -5.30 12.67
N VAL A 198 21.22 -6.52 12.36
CA VAL A 198 21.18 -7.66 13.29
C VAL A 198 22.09 -7.39 14.49
N VAL A 199 23.27 -6.82 14.29
CA VAL A 199 24.23 -6.54 15.38
C VAL A 199 23.62 -5.61 16.43
N ASN A 200 22.91 -4.57 16.02
CA ASN A 200 22.23 -3.68 16.97
C ASN A 200 21.03 -4.36 17.65
N PHE A 201 20.30 -5.22 16.92
CA PHE A 201 19.23 -6.03 17.49
C PHE A 201 19.74 -6.92 18.62
N GLU A 202 20.83 -7.68 18.39
CA GLU A 202 21.41 -8.61 19.35
C GLU A 202 22.01 -7.94 20.58
N LYS A 203 22.35 -6.64 20.49
CA LYS A 203 22.80 -5.83 21.63
C LYS A 203 21.66 -5.35 22.52
N ILE A 204 20.50 -5.07 21.92
CA ILE A 204 19.32 -4.55 22.62
C ILE A 204 18.53 -5.70 23.25
N VAL A 205 18.36 -6.77 22.49
CA VAL A 205 17.51 -7.90 22.86
C VAL A 205 18.35 -9.05 23.40
N ASN A 206 17.91 -9.66 24.50
CA ASN A 206 18.49 -10.92 24.95
C ASN A 206 18.07 -12.08 24.03
N THR A 207 18.84 -12.27 22.95
CA THR A 207 18.58 -13.28 21.92
C THR A 207 18.66 -14.71 22.46
N SER A 208 19.49 -14.96 23.47
CA SER A 208 19.59 -16.28 24.10
C SER A 208 18.29 -16.68 24.80
N LYS A 209 17.70 -15.75 25.57
CA LYS A 209 16.40 -15.94 26.23
C LYS A 209 15.27 -16.05 25.21
N LEU A 210 15.29 -15.23 24.17
CA LEU A 210 14.29 -15.27 23.10
C LEU A 210 14.33 -16.61 22.36
N LEU A 211 15.53 -17.10 22.03
CA LEU A 211 15.71 -18.38 21.35
C LEU A 211 15.31 -19.55 22.25
N GLU A 212 15.66 -19.53 23.53
CA GLU A 212 15.22 -20.56 24.48
C GLU A 212 13.68 -20.66 24.56
N ALA A 213 12.99 -19.52 24.56
CA ALA A 213 11.54 -19.45 24.61
C ALA A 213 10.85 -19.84 23.27
N CYS A 214 11.47 -19.51 22.13
CA CYS A 214 10.82 -19.56 20.81
C CYS A 214 11.38 -20.61 19.84
N CYS A 215 12.50 -21.29 20.15
CA CYS A 215 13.13 -22.23 19.23
C CYS A 215 12.20 -23.40 18.84
N THR A 216 11.32 -23.83 19.74
CA THR A 216 10.28 -24.81 19.43
C THR A 216 8.96 -24.36 20.03
N VAL A 217 8.06 -23.87 19.17
CA VAL A 217 6.73 -23.41 19.58
C VAL A 217 5.74 -24.56 19.48
N ASP A 218 5.18 -24.95 20.63
CA ASP A 218 4.05 -25.88 20.72
C ASP A 218 2.75 -25.05 20.72
N PRO A 219 1.90 -25.15 19.68
CA PRO A 219 0.68 -24.34 19.59
C PRO A 219 -0.29 -24.53 20.76
N LEU A 220 -0.36 -25.73 21.36
CA LEU A 220 -1.24 -26.00 22.49
C LEU A 220 -0.71 -25.36 23.77
N LYS A 221 0.61 -25.45 24.00
CA LYS A 221 1.23 -24.78 25.14
C LYS A 221 1.14 -23.27 25.00
N GLU A 222 1.44 -22.72 23.82
CA GLU A 222 1.39 -21.28 23.60
C GLU A 222 -0.03 -20.72 23.75
N CYS A 223 -1.06 -21.48 23.34
CA CYS A 223 -2.46 -21.09 23.51
C CYS A 223 -2.90 -21.06 24.98
N CYS A 224 -2.46 -22.01 25.81
CA CYS A 224 -2.87 -22.10 27.21
C CYS A 224 -1.96 -21.33 28.18
N ARG A 225 -0.68 -21.21 27.85
CA ARG A 225 0.34 -20.53 28.63
C ARG A 225 1.42 -19.98 27.68
N PRO A 226 1.29 -18.74 27.20
CA PRO A 226 2.24 -18.15 26.26
C PRO A 226 3.62 -18.02 26.90
N ILE A 227 4.65 -18.57 26.25
CA ILE A 227 6.05 -18.45 26.67
C ILE A 227 6.80 -17.65 25.61
N CYS A 228 6.66 -18.05 24.34
CA CYS A 228 7.32 -17.36 23.25
C CYS A 228 6.72 -15.97 23.01
N GLN A 229 5.40 -15.81 23.05
CA GLN A 229 4.74 -14.51 22.92
C GLN A 229 5.16 -13.55 24.04
N SER A 230 5.34 -14.04 25.27
CA SER A 230 5.85 -13.22 26.37
C SER A 230 7.29 -12.77 26.14
N ALA A 231 8.17 -13.66 25.67
CA ALA A 231 9.55 -13.31 25.32
C ALA A 231 9.62 -12.32 24.14
N ILE A 232 8.78 -12.49 23.13
CA ILE A 232 8.64 -11.54 22.01
C ILE A 232 8.17 -10.17 22.51
N MET A 233 7.19 -10.13 23.42
CA MET A 233 6.68 -8.89 24.00
C MET A 233 7.77 -8.15 24.78
N GLU A 234 8.56 -8.88 25.56
CA GLU A 234 9.70 -8.32 26.30
C GLU A 234 10.75 -7.74 25.35
N ALA A 235 11.13 -8.47 24.30
CA ALA A 235 12.05 -7.98 23.27
C ALA A 235 11.51 -6.72 22.56
N ALA A 236 10.21 -6.69 22.25
CA ALA A 236 9.57 -5.53 21.64
C ALA A 236 9.60 -4.29 22.56
N LEU A 237 9.46 -4.50 23.87
CA LEU A 237 9.59 -3.44 24.87
C LEU A 237 11.03 -2.92 24.95
N GLU A 238 12.04 -3.79 24.93
CA GLU A 238 13.46 -3.40 24.92
C GLU A 238 13.80 -2.56 23.68
N ILE A 239 13.34 -2.98 22.51
CA ILE A 239 13.50 -2.26 21.24
C ILE A 239 12.84 -0.88 21.30
N SER A 240 11.61 -0.82 21.81
CA SER A 240 10.84 0.42 21.91
C SER A 240 11.43 1.39 22.94
N GLY A 241 11.91 0.88 24.08
CA GLY A 241 12.53 1.67 25.14
C GLY A 241 13.83 2.33 24.71
N THR A 242 14.58 1.70 23.81
CA THR A 242 15.84 2.26 23.29
C THR A 242 15.61 3.54 22.45
N GLN A 243 14.46 3.64 21.76
CA GLN A 243 14.07 4.85 21.00
C GLN A 243 13.99 6.10 21.89
N LEU A 244 13.53 5.96 23.14
CA LEU A 244 13.43 7.07 24.09
C LEU A 244 14.83 7.58 24.48
N THR A 245 15.75 6.68 24.79
CA THR A 245 17.13 7.03 25.16
C THR A 245 17.96 7.62 24.02
N ILE A 246 17.70 7.23 22.76
CA ILE A 246 18.40 7.76 21.57
C ILE A 246 17.90 9.17 21.22
N ASN A 247 16.62 9.45 21.42
CA ASN A 247 16.06 10.80 21.21
C ASN A 247 16.55 11.79 22.27
N ASP A 248 16.64 11.38 23.54
CA ASP A 248 17.18 12.21 24.61
C ASP A 248 18.65 12.59 24.38
N TYR A 249 19.45 11.70 23.79
CA TYR A 249 20.84 12.00 23.44
C TYR A 249 20.95 13.01 22.29
N LYS A 250 20.05 12.98 21.31
CA LYS A 250 20.03 13.95 20.20
C LYS A 250 19.64 15.37 20.63
N ASP A 251 18.77 15.52 21.64
CA ASP A 251 18.41 16.82 22.19
C ASP A 251 19.42 17.37 23.21
N SER A 252 20.34 16.52 23.69
CA SER A 252 21.43 16.95 24.60
C SER A 252 22.71 17.45 23.90
N VAL A 253 22.84 17.30 22.57
CA VAL A 253 24.00 17.79 21.80
C VAL A 253 23.69 19.15 21.17
N THR A 254 23.38 20.13 22.01
CA THR A 254 23.64 21.56 21.77
C THR A 254 23.71 22.22 23.14
N VAL A 255 24.87 22.09 23.79
CA VAL A 255 25.25 22.98 24.89
C VAL A 255 26.14 24.07 24.28
N PRO A 256 25.67 25.33 24.17
CA PRO A 256 26.56 26.44 23.91
C PRO A 256 27.39 26.66 25.18
N ASN A 257 28.71 26.50 25.08
CA ASN A 257 29.63 27.01 26.09
C ASN A 257 29.45 28.52 26.18
N HIS A 258 28.92 29.00 27.30
CA HIS A 258 29.17 30.36 27.75
C HIS A 258 29.74 30.31 29.16
N ASN A 259 31.05 30.54 29.23
CA ASN A 259 31.74 30.94 30.45
C ASN A 259 31.18 32.29 30.89
N ASP A 260 30.80 32.44 32.16
CA ASP A 260 31.20 33.58 32.99
C ASP A 260 30.80 33.38 34.47
N PRO A 261 31.48 34.08 35.41
CA PRO A 261 31.89 33.50 36.67
C PRO A 261 31.02 33.90 37.87
N LEU A 262 31.16 33.07 38.92
CA LEU A 262 31.03 33.38 40.34
C LEU A 262 30.67 34.82 40.71
N HIS A 263 29.53 34.97 41.40
CA HIS A 263 29.41 35.96 42.46
C HIS A 263 28.65 35.39 43.66
N ASP A 264 29.30 35.47 44.82
CA ASP A 264 28.80 35.19 46.17
C ASP A 264 27.51 35.94 46.50
N GLY A 265 26.68 35.35 47.37
CA GLY A 265 25.51 36.04 47.93
C GLY A 265 24.63 35.22 48.88
N MET A 266 25.15 34.96 50.06
CA MET A 266 24.51 34.62 51.34
C MET A 266 23.03 35.06 51.55
N MET A 267 22.12 34.12 51.78
CA MET A 267 21.22 33.96 52.96
C MET A 267 20.25 32.80 52.78
#